data_AF-A0A7R9KFU5-F1
#
_entry.id   AF-A0A7R9KFU5-F1
#
_cell.length_a   1.000
_cell.length_b   1.000
_cell.length_c   1.000
_cell.angle_alpha   90.00
_cell.angle_beta   90.00
_cell.angle_gamma   90.00
#
_symmetry.space_group_name_H-M   'P 1'
#
loop_
_entity.id
_entity.type
_entity.pdbx_description
1 polymer ?
#
loop_
_entity_poly.entity_id
_entity_poly.type
_entity_poly.pdbx_seq_one_letter_code
_entity_poly.pdbx_strand_id
1 'polypeptide(L)'
;MTGNHLDITFDRNSLSQLSEWIDTLGEESAKAQRLKQPITSYNRLIDDKSDDKIYLLVKVDQNVTNWSAVGFVRVGTRNLWFADKYNTNLRQYQNCFCILGLHLYEYLNYFYIRNQRQGLGHLLISSVMKCVSTPADQFAYDRPTQAMLSFLCKHFGLQRPVTQHNHFVIFENFVCFDRTLLCSFNNSSLKKYSRLTRR
;
A
#
# COMPACT_ATOMS: atom_id res chain seq x y z
N MET A 1 1.39 -20.33 -0.07
CA MET A 1 2.79 -19.92 0.16
C MET A 1 2.80 -18.95 1.33
N THR A 2 3.25 -19.41 2.49
CA THR A 2 3.38 -18.63 3.72
C THR A 2 4.66 -17.80 3.61
N GLY A 3 4.54 -16.48 3.43
CA GLY A 3 5.69 -15.58 3.46
C GLY A 3 6.21 -15.47 4.88
N ASN A 4 7.43 -15.96 5.13
CA ASN A 4 8.12 -15.75 6.40
C ASN A 4 8.57 -14.29 6.48
N HIS A 5 8.27 -13.65 7.61
CA HIS A 5 8.78 -12.32 7.96
C HIS A 5 10.24 -12.50 8.36
N LEU A 6 11.17 -12.10 7.49
CA LEU A 6 12.59 -12.00 7.83
C LEU A 6 12.85 -10.57 8.23
N ASP A 7 13.15 -10.35 9.51
CA ASP A 7 13.68 -9.07 9.99
C ASP A 7 15.14 -8.96 9.52
N ILE A 8 15.33 -8.32 8.37
CA ILE A 8 16.66 -8.09 7.79
C ILE A 8 17.24 -6.85 8.48
N THR A 9 18.25 -7.04 9.32
CA THR A 9 19.11 -5.95 9.79
C THR A 9 19.96 -5.44 8.63
N PHE A 10 19.75 -4.19 8.21
CA PHE A 10 20.48 -3.57 7.12
C PHE A 10 21.84 -3.03 7.62
N ASP A 11 22.95 -3.62 7.17
CA ASP A 11 24.28 -3.01 7.28
C ASP A 11 24.51 -1.96 6.15
N ARG A 12 25.66 -1.28 6.12
CA ARG A 12 25.94 -0.27 5.06
C ARG A 12 25.91 -0.85 3.63
N ASN A 13 26.27 -2.12 3.45
CA ASN A 13 26.17 -2.80 2.15
C ASN A 13 24.72 -3.14 1.78
N SER A 14 23.88 -3.36 2.78
CA SER A 14 22.45 -3.60 2.63
C SER A 14 21.72 -2.31 2.22
N LEU A 15 22.19 -1.14 2.66
CA LEU A 15 21.64 0.17 2.26
C LEU A 15 21.94 0.52 0.81
N SER A 16 23.16 0.25 0.31
CA SER A 16 23.48 0.48 -1.10
C SER A 16 22.65 -0.43 -2.01
N GLN A 17 22.50 -1.71 -1.64
CA GLN A 17 21.66 -2.65 -2.38
C GLN A 17 20.19 -2.24 -2.39
N LEU A 18 19.68 -1.75 -1.25
CA LEU A 18 18.31 -1.24 -1.12
C LEU A 18 18.07 -0.02 -2.02
N SER A 19 19.02 0.93 -2.02
CA SER A 19 18.95 2.10 -2.90
C SER A 19 18.86 1.68 -4.36
N GLU A 20 19.76 0.79 -4.79
CA GLU A 20 19.80 0.29 -6.16
C GLU A 20 18.49 -0.39 -6.56
N TRP A 21 17.91 -1.22 -5.69
CA TRP A 21 16.62 -1.87 -5.95
C TRP A 21 15.48 -0.86 -6.10
N ILE A 22 15.41 0.14 -5.23
CA ILE A 22 14.36 1.17 -5.27
C ILE A 22 14.51 2.01 -6.55
N ASP A 23 15.73 2.45 -6.87
CA ASP A 23 15.99 3.28 -8.04
C ASP A 23 15.70 2.52 -9.34
N THR A 24 16.15 1.27 -9.43
CA THR A 24 15.88 0.40 -10.59
C THR A 24 14.38 0.17 -10.78
N LEU A 25 13.67 -0.22 -9.72
CA LEU A 25 12.22 -0.42 -9.80
C LEU A 25 11.48 0.89 -10.09
N GLY A 26 11.97 2.02 -9.58
CA GLY A 26 11.46 3.35 -9.84
C GLY A 26 11.55 3.74 -11.32
N GLU A 27 12.69 3.47 -11.97
CA GLU A 27 12.87 3.65 -13.40
C GLU A 27 11.98 2.74 -14.25
N GLU A 28 11.90 1.46 -13.90
CA GLU A 28 11.05 0.49 -14.60
C GLU A 28 9.57 0.84 -14.48
N SER A 29 9.15 1.27 -13.28
CA SER A 29 7.82 1.77 -13.03
C SER A 29 7.52 3.01 -13.88
N ALA A 30 8.47 3.94 -14.02
CA ALA A 30 8.32 5.09 -14.89
C ALA A 30 8.18 4.70 -16.37
N LYS A 31 9.03 3.77 -16.86
CA LYS A 31 8.95 3.27 -18.24
C LYS A 31 7.61 2.59 -18.52
N ALA A 32 7.14 1.73 -17.62
CA ALA A 32 5.86 1.03 -17.75
C ALA A 32 4.66 2.00 -17.81
N GLN A 33 4.79 3.15 -17.16
CA GLN A 33 3.77 4.19 -17.06
C GLN A 33 3.99 5.35 -18.03
N ARG A 34 4.99 5.24 -18.92
CA ARG A 34 5.37 6.25 -19.93
C ARG A 34 5.67 7.63 -19.33
N LEU A 35 6.29 7.62 -18.15
CA LEU A 35 6.75 8.82 -17.47
C LEU A 35 8.04 9.35 -18.06
N LYS A 36 8.20 10.68 -18.05
CA LYS A 36 9.46 11.34 -18.42
C LYS A 36 10.59 11.09 -17.40
N GLN A 37 10.25 10.91 -16.12
CA GLN A 37 11.22 10.72 -15.04
C GLN A 37 10.67 9.78 -13.95
N PRO A 38 11.54 9.04 -13.24
CA PRO A 38 11.14 8.25 -12.08
C PRO A 38 10.57 9.13 -10.99
N ILE A 39 9.48 8.64 -10.40
CA ILE A 39 8.71 9.31 -9.35
C ILE A 39 9.00 8.72 -7.97
N THR A 40 9.53 7.50 -7.98
CA THR A 40 10.04 6.75 -6.84
C THR A 40 11.55 6.63 -7.03
N SER A 41 12.32 7.07 -6.04
CA SER A 41 13.76 6.85 -5.95
C SER A 41 14.15 6.83 -4.49
N TYR A 42 15.29 6.24 -4.15
CA TYR A 42 15.76 6.17 -2.78
C TYR A 42 15.92 7.56 -2.17
N ASN A 43 16.56 8.48 -2.90
CA ASN A 43 16.72 9.87 -2.45
C ASN A 43 15.38 10.56 -2.19
N ARG A 44 14.39 10.38 -3.08
CA ARG A 44 13.05 10.94 -2.87
C ARG A 44 12.34 10.35 -1.67
N LEU A 45 12.64 9.13 -1.25
CA LEU A 45 12.06 8.51 -0.07
C LEU A 45 12.70 9.00 1.23
N ILE A 46 14.03 9.18 1.24
CA ILE A 46 14.74 9.68 2.43
C ILE A 46 14.53 11.19 2.62
N ASP A 47 14.40 11.94 1.53
CA ASP A 47 14.15 13.38 1.55
C ASP A 47 12.67 13.71 1.79
N ASP A 48 11.78 12.71 1.64
CA ASP A 48 10.37 12.89 1.91
C ASP A 48 10.13 13.16 3.39
N LYS A 49 9.45 14.26 3.70
CA LYS A 49 9.04 14.57 5.07
C LYS A 49 7.75 13.86 5.49
N SER A 50 7.14 13.07 4.59
CA SER A 50 5.97 12.26 4.90
C SER A 50 6.35 10.97 5.62
N ASP A 51 5.45 10.46 6.47
CA ASP A 51 5.56 9.14 7.11
C ASP A 51 5.26 7.98 6.13
N ASP A 52 5.52 8.19 4.84
CA ASP A 52 5.24 7.20 3.81
C ASP A 52 6.21 6.03 3.90
N LYS A 53 5.71 4.84 3.61
CA LYS A 53 6.48 3.60 3.64
C LYS A 53 6.45 2.95 2.27
N ILE A 54 7.56 2.33 1.91
CA ILE A 54 7.60 1.40 0.78
C ILE A 54 7.71 -0.03 1.29
N TYR A 55 6.85 -0.89 0.77
CA TYR A 55 6.98 -2.34 0.90
C TYR A 55 7.59 -2.87 -0.38
N LEU A 56 8.75 -3.54 -0.26
CA LEU A 56 9.42 -4.21 -1.36
C LEU A 56 9.06 -5.69 -1.37
N LEU A 57 8.79 -6.22 -2.55
CA LEU A 57 8.73 -7.66 -2.78
C LEU A 57 10.10 -8.11 -3.30
N VAL A 58 10.81 -8.90 -2.49
CA VAL A 58 12.12 -9.45 -2.85
C VAL A 58 11.96 -10.94 -3.14
N LYS A 59 12.42 -11.35 -4.32
CA LYS A 59 12.57 -12.76 -4.68
C LYS A 59 13.94 -13.23 -4.23
N VAL A 60 13.96 -14.35 -3.53
CA VAL A 60 15.19 -15.04 -3.12
C VAL A 60 15.27 -16.34 -3.92
N ASP A 61 16.45 -16.66 -4.45
CA ASP A 61 16.68 -17.94 -5.13
C ASP A 61 16.64 -19.12 -4.14
N GLN A 62 16.57 -20.34 -4.67
CA GLN A 62 16.44 -21.55 -3.85
C GLN A 62 17.61 -21.75 -2.88
N ASN A 63 18.78 -21.24 -3.26
CA ASN A 63 20.02 -21.38 -2.48
C ASN A 63 20.24 -20.21 -1.50
N VAL A 64 19.33 -19.23 -1.45
CA VAL A 64 19.42 -18.02 -0.60
C VAL A 64 20.69 -17.20 -0.89
N THR A 65 21.24 -17.36 -2.09
CA THR A 65 22.47 -16.71 -2.56
C THR A 65 22.18 -15.43 -3.31
N ASN A 66 21.05 -15.34 -4.01
CA ASN A 66 20.68 -14.18 -4.82
C ASN A 66 19.32 -13.64 -4.43
N TRP A 67 19.30 -12.32 -4.24
CA TRP A 67 18.15 -11.56 -3.83
C TRP A 67 17.87 -10.53 -4.92
N SER A 68 16.62 -10.41 -5.34
CA SER A 68 16.22 -9.48 -6.39
C SER A 68 14.87 -8.88 -6.07
N ALA A 69 14.81 -7.55 -6.00
CA ALA A 69 13.54 -6.86 -5.87
C ALA A 69 12.72 -7.00 -7.17
N VAL A 70 11.46 -7.42 -7.03
CA VAL A 70 10.54 -7.68 -8.15
C VAL A 70 9.32 -6.79 -8.12
N GLY A 71 9.18 -5.93 -7.12
CA GLY A 71 8.14 -4.91 -7.10
C GLY A 71 8.05 -4.17 -5.79
N PHE A 72 7.22 -3.15 -5.79
CA PHE A 72 7.02 -2.29 -4.64
C PHE A 72 5.60 -1.73 -4.56
N VAL A 73 5.21 -1.32 -3.37
CA VAL A 73 4.05 -0.46 -3.14
C VAL A 73 4.39 0.62 -2.13
N ARG A 74 4.06 1.86 -2.48
CA ARG A 74 4.12 2.99 -1.54
C ARG A 74 2.79 3.16 -0.82
N VAL A 75 2.85 3.32 0.49
CA VAL A 75 1.70 3.48 1.37
C VAL A 75 1.94 4.63 2.33
N GLY A 76 0.87 5.17 2.92
CA GLY A 76 0.98 6.21 3.93
C GLY A 76 -0.34 6.45 4.65
N THR A 77 -0.30 7.25 5.70
CA THR A 77 -1.53 7.69 6.40
C THR A 77 -1.88 9.12 6.01
N ARG A 78 -3.16 9.39 5.77
CA ARG A 78 -3.66 10.73 5.42
C ARG A 78 -4.91 11.07 6.20
N ASN A 79 -5.08 12.35 6.51
CA ASN A 79 -6.35 12.89 6.97
C ASN A 79 -7.17 13.28 5.75
N LEU A 80 -8.27 12.56 5.51
CA LEU A 80 -9.05 12.66 4.27
C LEU A 80 -10.48 13.11 4.56
N TRP A 81 -11.04 13.87 3.63
CA TRP A 81 -12.44 14.25 3.64
C TRP A 81 -13.19 13.37 2.65
N PHE A 82 -14.21 12.66 3.13
CA PHE A 82 -15.07 11.84 2.28
C PHE A 82 -16.52 12.30 2.39
N ALA A 83 -17.18 12.31 1.24
CA ALA A 83 -18.60 12.55 1.13
C ALA A 83 -19.38 11.26 1.42
N ASP A 84 -20.56 11.40 2.00
CA ASP A 84 -21.51 10.30 2.07
C ASP A 84 -21.99 9.87 0.66
N LYS A 85 -22.71 8.75 0.58
CA LYS A 85 -23.25 8.21 -0.68
C LYS A 85 -24.17 9.15 -1.46
N TYR A 86 -24.72 10.18 -0.80
CA TYR A 86 -25.62 11.17 -1.40
C TYR A 86 -24.90 12.48 -1.71
N ASN A 87 -23.60 12.56 -1.42
CA ASN A 87 -22.79 13.76 -1.51
C ASN A 87 -23.35 14.95 -0.71
N THR A 88 -24.07 14.65 0.39
CA THR A 88 -24.76 15.67 1.20
C THR A 88 -23.94 16.11 2.41
N ASN A 89 -23.13 15.22 2.99
CA ASN A 89 -22.29 15.51 4.13
C ASN A 89 -20.84 15.14 3.85
N LEU A 90 -19.92 16.05 4.18
CA LEU A 90 -18.48 15.80 4.20
C LEU A 90 -18.05 15.46 5.62
N ARG A 91 -17.42 14.29 5.79
CA ARG A 91 -16.83 13.87 7.06
C ARG A 91 -15.32 13.77 6.92
N GLN A 92 -14.62 14.31 7.91
CA GLN A 92 -13.19 14.11 8.05
C GLN A 92 -12.90 12.75 8.70
N TYR A 93 -12.00 11.99 8.09
CA TYR A 93 -11.46 10.75 8.61
C TYR A 93 -9.96 10.94 8.86
N GLN A 94 -9.52 10.63 10.07
CA GLN A 94 -8.12 10.77 10.46
C GLN A 94 -7.36 9.47 10.32
N ASN A 95 -6.08 9.55 9.97
CA ASN A 95 -5.16 8.40 9.88
C ASN A 95 -5.63 7.29 8.92
N CYS A 96 -6.27 7.67 7.80
CA CYS A 96 -6.68 6.74 6.76
C CYS A 96 -5.45 6.06 6.18
N PHE A 97 -5.39 4.72 6.19
CA PHE A 97 -4.31 4.00 5.55
C PHE A 97 -4.53 4.00 4.03
N CYS A 98 -3.52 4.44 3.30
CA CYS A 98 -3.65 4.72 1.88
C CYS A 98 -2.64 3.89 1.08
N ILE A 99 -3.11 3.30 -0.02
CA ILE A 99 -2.21 2.97 -1.13
C ILE A 99 -2.05 4.25 -1.94
N LEU A 100 -0.82 4.74 -2.01
CA LEU A 100 -0.55 6.04 -2.61
C LEU A 100 -0.43 5.94 -4.13
N GLY A 101 -0.88 6.99 -4.80
CA GLY A 101 -0.83 7.23 -6.23
C GLY A 101 -0.17 8.58 -6.47
N LEU A 102 0.30 8.82 -7.69
CA LEU A 102 0.98 10.07 -8.00
C LEU A 102 0.02 11.15 -8.49
N HIS A 103 0.38 12.39 -8.17
CA HIS A 103 -0.28 13.62 -8.58
C HIS A 103 0.44 14.25 -9.78
N LEU A 104 -0.35 14.91 -10.64
CA LEU A 104 -0.03 15.64 -11.87
C LEU A 104 0.15 14.80 -13.14
N TYR A 105 -0.90 14.88 -13.96
CA TYR A 105 -1.04 14.39 -15.34
C TYR A 105 -0.99 12.86 -15.50
N GLU A 106 -2.19 12.28 -15.58
CA GLU A 106 -2.52 10.95 -16.15
C GLU A 106 -1.75 9.72 -15.60
N TYR A 107 -2.44 8.97 -14.73
CA TYR A 107 -2.29 7.52 -14.52
C TYR A 107 -0.94 6.99 -13.99
N LEU A 108 -0.51 7.51 -12.84
CA LEU A 108 0.73 7.08 -12.19
C LEU A 108 0.44 6.39 -10.85
N ASN A 109 0.67 5.08 -10.80
CA ASN A 109 0.57 4.22 -9.63
C ASN A 109 1.95 4.10 -8.97
N TYR A 110 2.01 4.26 -7.65
CA TYR A 110 3.16 3.85 -6.85
C TYR A 110 3.11 2.35 -6.47
N PHE A 111 2.52 1.55 -7.35
CA PHE A 111 2.45 0.10 -7.26
C PHE A 111 3.03 -0.46 -8.55
N TYR A 112 4.12 -1.20 -8.44
CA TYR A 112 4.81 -1.79 -9.58
C TYR A 112 5.26 -3.21 -9.26
N ILE A 113 5.07 -4.11 -10.22
CA ILE A 113 5.44 -5.53 -10.13
C ILE A 113 6.01 -5.95 -11.49
N ARG A 114 7.24 -6.48 -11.47
CA ARG A 114 7.84 -7.21 -12.61
C ARG A 114 7.04 -8.48 -12.88
N ASN A 115 6.97 -8.89 -14.15
CA ASN A 115 6.30 -10.12 -14.57
C ASN A 115 4.85 -10.17 -14.06
N GLN A 116 4.04 -9.18 -14.46
CA GLN A 116 2.65 -9.07 -14.04
C GLN A 116 1.85 -10.34 -14.32
N ARG A 117 0.72 -10.49 -13.60
CA ARG A 117 -0.23 -11.61 -13.73
C ARG A 117 0.31 -12.97 -13.24
N GLN A 118 1.41 -12.98 -12.49
CA GLN A 118 1.98 -14.16 -11.81
C GLN A 118 1.57 -14.28 -10.32
N GLY A 119 0.57 -13.51 -9.87
CA GLY A 119 0.12 -13.50 -8.47
C GLY A 119 0.98 -12.68 -7.50
N LEU A 120 2.12 -12.13 -7.94
CA LEU A 120 3.03 -11.34 -7.10
C LEU A 120 2.38 -10.08 -6.52
N GLY A 121 1.53 -9.39 -7.29
CA GLY A 121 0.80 -8.23 -6.79
C GLY A 121 -0.17 -8.57 -5.65
N HIS A 122 -0.85 -9.72 -5.77
CA HIS A 122 -1.73 -10.23 -4.71
C HIS A 122 -0.93 -10.59 -3.46
N LEU A 123 0.25 -11.22 -3.63
CA LEU A 123 1.16 -11.53 -2.52
C LEU A 123 1.61 -10.24 -1.80
N LEU A 124 2.05 -9.22 -2.54
CA LEU A 124 2.54 -7.97 -1.97
C LEU A 124 1.45 -7.26 -1.14
N ILE A 125 0.27 -7.02 -1.72
CA ILE A 125 -0.82 -6.34 -1.03
C ILE A 125 -1.35 -7.18 0.15
N SER A 126 -1.42 -8.50 0.01
CA SER A 126 -1.78 -9.39 1.13
C SER A 126 -0.79 -9.32 2.29
N SER A 127 0.50 -9.22 1.99
CA SER A 127 1.54 -9.05 3.01
C SER A 127 1.41 -7.69 3.70
N VAL A 128 1.16 -6.61 2.94
CA VAL A 128 0.91 -5.27 3.50
C VAL A 128 -0.28 -5.30 4.46
N MET A 129 -1.42 -5.89 4.04
CA MET A 129 -2.62 -6.04 4.88
C MET A 129 -2.32 -6.74 6.21
N LYS A 130 -1.49 -7.80 6.18
CA LYS A 130 -1.07 -8.52 7.39
C LYS A 130 -0.19 -7.64 8.27
N CYS A 131 0.83 -7.00 7.71
CA CYS A 131 1.75 -6.13 8.45
C CYS A 131 1.02 -4.98 9.15
N VAL A 132 0.02 -4.38 8.50
CA VAL A 132 -0.72 -3.24 9.07
C VAL A 132 -2.03 -3.63 9.74
N SER A 133 -2.34 -4.93 9.81
CA SER A 133 -3.56 -5.50 10.37
C SER A 133 -4.82 -4.78 9.90
N THR A 134 -4.95 -4.57 8.59
CA THR A 134 -6.08 -3.83 8.00
C THR A 134 -6.47 -4.47 6.67
N PRO A 135 -7.76 -4.79 6.47
CA PRO A 135 -8.21 -5.38 5.23
C PRO A 135 -8.30 -4.35 4.10
N ALA A 136 -8.27 -4.83 2.85
CA ALA A 136 -8.13 -3.99 1.66
C ALA A 136 -9.32 -3.04 1.43
N ASP A 137 -10.53 -3.43 1.86
CA ASP A 137 -11.74 -2.59 1.82
C ASP A 137 -11.66 -1.36 2.76
N GLN A 138 -10.67 -1.36 3.67
CA GLN A 138 -10.39 -0.28 4.62
C GLN A 138 -9.18 0.56 4.20
N PHE A 139 -8.67 0.34 2.99
CA PHE A 139 -7.66 1.20 2.38
C PHE A 139 -8.35 2.30 1.57
N ALA A 140 -7.79 3.50 1.63
CA ALA A 140 -8.08 4.53 0.65
C ALA A 140 -7.09 4.39 -0.52
N TYR A 141 -7.57 4.44 -1.75
CA TYR A 141 -6.73 4.29 -2.94
C TYR A 141 -6.63 5.63 -3.65
N ASP A 142 -5.44 6.22 -3.72
CA ASP A 142 -5.24 7.50 -4.41
C ASP A 142 -5.19 7.27 -5.93
N ARG A 143 -6.20 7.79 -6.66
CA ARG A 143 -6.31 7.74 -8.13
C ARG A 143 -6.00 6.36 -8.76
N PRO A 144 -6.59 5.23 -8.30
CA PRO A 144 -6.28 3.91 -8.83
C PRO A 144 -6.63 3.80 -10.33
N THR A 145 -5.75 3.19 -11.11
CA THR A 145 -6.04 2.86 -12.51
C THR A 145 -7.15 1.81 -12.64
N GLN A 146 -7.77 1.73 -13.83
CA GLN A 146 -8.74 0.66 -14.13
C GLN A 146 -8.15 -0.75 -13.95
N ALA A 147 -6.85 -0.91 -14.24
CA ALA A 147 -6.12 -2.15 -13.99
C ALA A 147 -6.04 -2.47 -12.50
N MET A 148 -5.74 -1.48 -11.65
CA MET A 148 -5.75 -1.62 -10.19
C MET A 148 -7.15 -1.96 -9.67
N LEU A 149 -8.20 -1.27 -10.12
CA LEU A 149 -9.59 -1.58 -9.73
C LEU A 149 -10.00 -3.02 -10.12
N SER A 150 -9.61 -3.47 -11.32
CA SER A 150 -9.87 -4.84 -11.78
C SER A 150 -9.10 -5.88 -10.95
N PHE A 151 -7.86 -5.56 -10.59
CA PHE A 151 -7.04 -6.36 -9.69
C PHE A 151 -7.67 -6.47 -8.29
N LEU A 152 -8.14 -5.35 -7.73
CA LEU A 152 -8.80 -5.29 -6.42
C LEU A 152 -10.10 -6.11 -6.39
N CYS A 153 -10.93 -5.97 -7.42
CA CYS A 153 -12.14 -6.77 -7.56
C CYS A 153 -11.82 -8.28 -7.63
N LYS A 154 -10.86 -8.67 -8.47
CA LYS A 154 -10.49 -10.08 -8.68
C LYS A 154 -9.88 -10.74 -7.44
N HIS A 155 -8.99 -10.05 -6.74
CA HIS A 155 -8.17 -10.67 -5.68
C HIS A 155 -8.66 -10.38 -4.27
N PHE A 156 -9.40 -9.29 -4.05
CA PHE A 156 -9.87 -8.87 -2.74
C PHE A 156 -11.39 -8.70 -2.68
N GLY A 157 -12.12 -8.99 -3.76
CA GLY A 157 -13.58 -8.90 -3.79
C GLY A 157 -14.11 -7.46 -3.68
N LEU A 158 -13.27 -6.45 -3.90
CA LEU A 158 -13.67 -5.05 -3.76
C LEU A 158 -14.50 -4.62 -4.98
N GLN A 159 -15.80 -4.44 -4.75
CA GLN A 159 -16.77 -4.05 -5.76
C GLN A 159 -17.35 -2.67 -5.45
N ARG A 160 -17.88 -1.99 -6.48
CA ARG A 160 -18.52 -0.67 -6.37
C ARG A 160 -17.55 0.40 -5.81
N PRO A 161 -16.47 0.72 -6.54
CA PRO A 161 -15.58 1.80 -6.15
C PRO A 161 -16.35 3.13 -6.12
N VAL A 162 -16.13 3.91 -5.07
CA VAL A 162 -16.71 5.24 -4.90
C VAL A 162 -15.59 6.27 -4.97
N THR A 163 -15.50 6.98 -6.10
CA THR A 163 -14.55 8.08 -6.29
C THR A 163 -15.00 9.31 -5.51
N GLN A 164 -14.09 9.88 -4.75
CA GLN A 164 -14.30 11.04 -3.89
C GLN A 164 -13.75 12.30 -4.56
N HIS A 165 -14.17 13.49 -4.09
CA HIS A 165 -13.74 14.78 -4.65
C HIS A 165 -12.22 15.01 -4.57
N ASN A 166 -11.55 14.41 -3.59
CA ASN A 166 -10.10 14.43 -3.45
C ASN A 166 -9.38 13.41 -4.35
N HIS A 167 -10.10 12.77 -5.27
CA HIS A 167 -9.64 11.72 -6.19
C HIS A 167 -9.24 10.39 -5.55
N PHE A 168 -9.42 10.23 -4.24
CA PHE A 168 -9.33 8.91 -3.62
C PHE A 168 -10.55 8.07 -3.98
N VAL A 169 -10.34 6.77 -4.04
CA VAL A 169 -11.38 5.76 -4.17
C VAL A 169 -11.45 4.97 -2.87
N ILE A 170 -12.68 4.84 -2.37
CA ILE A 170 -13.04 3.98 -1.24
C ILE A 170 -14.11 2.99 -1.71
N PHE A 171 -14.47 2.02 -0.86
CA PHE A 171 -15.50 1.01 -1.14
C PHE A 171 -16.65 1.11 -0.12
N GLU A 172 -17.81 0.51 -0.43
CA GLU A 172 -19.07 0.71 0.34
C GLU A 172 -18.96 0.47 1.86
N ASN A 173 -18.02 -0.37 2.31
CA ASN A 173 -17.82 -0.70 3.73
C ASN A 173 -16.63 0.02 4.37
N PHE A 174 -16.12 1.09 3.74
CA PHE A 174 -14.98 1.83 4.27
C PHE A 174 -15.29 2.45 5.64
N VAL A 175 -14.45 2.11 6.61
CA VAL A 175 -14.40 2.62 7.97
C VAL A 175 -12.96 3.01 8.28
N CYS A 176 -12.75 4.26 8.69
CA CYS A 176 -11.44 4.64 9.20
C CYS A 176 -11.34 4.30 10.67
N PHE A 177 -10.48 3.35 11.02
CA PHE A 177 -10.12 3.09 12.41
C PHE A 177 -9.15 4.16 12.88
N ASP A 178 -9.51 4.88 13.95
CA ASP A 178 -8.55 5.74 14.63
C ASP A 178 -7.48 4.89 15.31
N ARG A 179 -6.31 4.81 14.67
CA ARG A 179 -5.19 4.00 15.16
C ARG A 179 -4.52 4.59 16.41
N THR A 180 -4.79 5.86 16.77
CA THR A 180 -4.28 6.43 18.03
C THR A 180 -4.85 5.72 19.26
N LEU A 181 -6.04 5.12 19.11
CA LEU A 181 -6.69 4.28 20.13
C LEU A 181 -6.18 2.83 20.16
N LEU A 182 -5.40 2.38 19.18
CA LEU A 182 -4.82 1.02 19.18
C LEU A 182 -3.40 1.01 19.75
N CYS A 183 -2.61 2.07 19.53
CA CYS A 183 -1.29 2.22 20.16
C CYS A 183 -1.38 2.38 21.69
N SER A 184 -2.51 2.84 22.22
CA SER A 184 -2.76 2.98 23.65
C SER A 184 -3.25 1.70 24.34
N PHE A 185 -3.54 0.62 23.58
CA PHE A 185 -4.14 -0.62 24.12
C PHE A 185 -3.25 -1.87 24.05
N ASN A 186 -1.96 -1.74 23.71
CA ASN A 186 -1.00 -2.83 23.81
C ASN A 186 -0.03 -2.67 24.98
N ASN A 187 -0.57 -2.85 26.18
CA ASN A 187 -0.01 -3.79 27.15
C ASN A 187 -1.18 -4.54 27.80
N SER A 188 -1.38 -5.80 27.39
CA SER A 188 -2.17 -6.87 28.06
C SER A 188 -3.65 -7.18 27.74
N SER A 189 -4.38 -6.52 26.82
CA SER A 189 -5.86 -6.72 26.73
C SER A 189 -6.47 -6.97 25.34
N LEU A 190 -5.88 -7.85 24.52
CA LEU A 190 -6.51 -8.30 23.26
C LEU A 190 -7.47 -9.52 23.40
N LYS A 191 -7.73 -10.02 24.62
CA LYS A 191 -8.64 -11.18 24.82
C LYS A 191 -10.13 -10.83 24.98
N LYS A 192 -10.53 -9.56 25.02
CA LYS A 192 -11.91 -9.18 25.38
C LYS A 192 -12.85 -8.84 24.22
N TYR A 193 -12.33 -8.56 23.01
CA TYR A 193 -13.17 -8.10 21.90
C TYR A 193 -13.79 -9.19 21.01
N SER A 194 -13.44 -10.47 21.19
CA SER A 194 -14.05 -11.58 20.44
C SER A 194 -15.42 -12.03 20.96
N ARG A 195 -16.00 -11.37 21.97
CA ARG A 195 -17.30 -11.76 22.57
C ARG A 195 -18.49 -10.85 22.27
N LEU A 196 -18.32 -9.77 21.50
CA LEU A 196 -19.39 -8.77 21.30
C LEU A 196 -20.08 -8.79 19.93
N THR A 197 -19.76 -9.73 19.03
CA THR A 197 -20.42 -9.85 17.70
C THR A 197 -21.17 -11.17 17.50
N ARG A 198 -21.77 -11.72 18.56
CA ARG A 198 -22.86 -12.69 18.43
C ARG A 198 -24.12 -12.15 19.12
N ARG A 199 -24.97 -11.51 18.33
CA ARG A 199 -26.42 -11.54 18.46
C ARG A 199 -26.99 -11.77 17.08
#